data_AF-A0A2T3IFL6-F1
#
_entry.id   AF-A0A2T3IFL6-F1
#
_cell.length_a   1.000
_cell.length_b   1.000
_cell.length_c   1.000
_cell.angle_alpha   90.00
_cell.angle_beta   90.00
_cell.angle_gamma   90.00
#
_symmetry.space_group_name_H-M   'P 1'
#
loop_
_entity.id
_entity.type
_entity.pdbx_description
1 polymer ?
#
loop_
_entity_poly.entity_id
_entity_poly.type
_entity_poly.pdbx_seq_one_letter_code
_entity_poly.pdbx_strand_id
1 'polypeptide(L)' 'MNSDSKSYLDNYQRLKEAASELSQQTIPDVDRIIPLVKQGTEAYKECMARIEEVENLLKEIDSNNENK' A
#
# COMPACT_ATOMS: atom_id res chain seq x y z
N MET A 1 -3.19 -11.07 -16.96
CA MET A 1 -3.18 -10.48 -15.61
C MET A 1 -2.10 -9.42 -15.60
N ASN A 2 -2.46 -8.14 -15.44
CA ASN A 2 -1.48 -7.04 -15.41
C ASN A 2 -0.50 -7.24 -14.25
N SER A 3 0.80 -7.11 -14.54
CA SER A 3 1.90 -7.14 -13.58
C SER A 3 1.67 -6.19 -12.40
N ASP A 4 1.03 -5.06 -12.65
CA ASP A 4 0.80 -4.01 -11.64
C ASP A 4 -0.24 -4.42 -10.59
N SER A 5 -1.28 -5.16 -10.95
CA SER A 5 -2.26 -5.65 -9.98
C SER A 5 -1.68 -6.73 -9.06
N LYS A 6 -0.70 -7.49 -9.56
CA LYS A 6 0.08 -8.40 -8.69
C LYS A 6 0.94 -7.58 -7.72
N SER A 7 1.61 -6.53 -8.21
CA SER A 7 2.43 -5.63 -7.37
C SER A 7 1.64 -4.96 -6.24
N TYR A 8 0.42 -4.46 -6.50
CA TYR A 8 -0.41 -3.86 -5.43
C TYR A 8 -0.82 -4.88 -4.37
N LEU A 9 -1.32 -6.05 -4.80
CA LEU A 9 -1.81 -7.08 -3.89
C LEU A 9 -0.67 -7.63 -3.01
N ASP A 10 0.51 -7.83 -3.59
CA ASP A 10 1.69 -8.31 -2.88
C ASP A 10 2.14 -7.31 -1.80
N ASN A 11 2.17 -6.01 -2.12
CA ASN A 11 2.47 -4.98 -1.13
C ASN A 11 1.38 -4.84 -0.07
N TYR A 12 0.10 -4.91 -0.45
CA TYR A 12 -0.99 -4.91 0.52
C TYR A 12 -0.88 -6.07 1.52
N GLN A 13 -0.51 -7.26 1.04
CA GLN A 13 -0.31 -8.41 1.90
C GLN A 13 0.87 -8.20 2.87
N ARG A 14 2.01 -7.69 2.39
CA ARG A 14 3.17 -7.36 3.23
C ARG A 14 2.86 -6.31 4.30
N LEU A 15 2.06 -5.31 3.95
CA LEU A 15 1.58 -4.28 4.90
C LEU A 15 0.69 -4.90 5.97
N LYS A 16 -0.27 -5.74 5.55
CA LYS A 16 -1.20 -6.43 6.46
C LYS A 16 -0.47 -7.34 7.44
N GLU A 17 0.52 -8.09 6.97
CA GLU A 17 1.34 -8.97 7.80
C GLU A 17 2.11 -8.17 8.86
N ALA A 18 2.83 -7.12 8.44
CA ALA A 18 3.57 -6.26 9.37
C ALA A 18 2.65 -5.63 10.43
N ALA A 19 1.49 -5.13 10.03
CA ALA A 19 0.50 -4.56 10.96
C ALA A 19 -0.05 -5.61 11.93
N SER A 20 -0.32 -6.84 11.45
CA SER A 20 -0.80 -7.93 12.29
C SER A 20 0.25 -8.33 13.32
N GLU A 21 1.50 -8.51 12.90
CA GLU A 21 2.60 -8.87 13.80
C GLU A 21 2.84 -7.79 14.86
N LEU A 22 2.85 -6.51 14.46
CA LEU A 22 2.96 -5.38 15.41
C LEU A 22 1.82 -5.39 16.44
N SER A 23 0.57 -5.66 16.01
CA SER A 23 -0.59 -5.64 16.90
C SER A 23 -0.62 -6.79 17.92
N GLN A 24 0.10 -7.87 17.64
CA GLN A 24 0.16 -9.05 18.51
C GLN A 24 1.27 -8.96 19.56
N GLN A 25 2.17 -7.97 19.46
CA GLN A 25 3.26 -7.79 20.42
C GLN A 25 2.73 -7.26 21.76
N THR A 26 2.74 -8.13 22.77
CA THR A 26 2.35 -7.80 24.15
C THR A 26 3.47 -7.12 24.94
N ILE A 27 4.73 -7.39 24.58
CA ILE A 27 5.91 -6.71 25.11
C ILE A 27 6.64 -6.06 23.93
N PRO A 28 6.84 -4.73 23.93
CA PRO A 28 7.53 -4.06 22.84
C PRO A 28 9.01 -4.44 22.82
N ASP A 29 9.43 -5.18 21.79
CA ASP A 29 10.84 -5.43 21.48
C ASP A 29 11.24 -4.49 20.34
N VAL A 30 11.94 -3.40 20.69
CA VAL A 30 12.29 -2.33 19.74
C VAL A 30 13.07 -2.88 18.54
N ASP A 31 13.98 -3.82 18.77
CA ASP A 31 14.81 -4.40 17.71
C ASP A 31 13.99 -5.24 16.72
N ARG A 32 12.87 -5.81 17.17
CA ARG A 32 11.90 -6.52 16.31
C ARG A 32 10.87 -5.60 15.68
N ILE A 33 10.53 -4.48 16.31
CA ILE A 33 9.55 -3.51 15.80
C ILE A 33 10.11 -2.76 14.60
N ILE A 34 11.37 -2.31 14.67
CA ILE A 34 12.01 -1.53 13.60
C ILE A 34 11.87 -2.19 12.21
N PRO A 35 12.22 -3.47 12.00
CA PRO A 35 12.09 -4.09 10.68
C PRO A 35 10.64 -4.20 10.22
N LEU A 36 9.69 -4.48 11.12
CA LEU A 36 8.25 -4.57 10.78
C LEU A 36 7.69 -3.21 10.36
N VAL A 37 8.04 -2.15 11.10
CA VAL A 37 7.64 -0.77 10.75
C VAL A 37 8.22 -0.37 9.40
N LYS A 38 9.49 -0.71 9.13
CA LYS A 38 10.11 -0.44 7.83
C LYS A 38 9.38 -1.18 6.70
N GLN A 39 9.14 -2.48 6.86
CA GLN A 39 8.41 -3.29 5.88
C GLN A 39 7.01 -2.71 5.62
N GLY A 40 6.25 -2.42 6.67
CA GLY A 40 4.91 -1.86 6.54
C GLY A 40 4.92 -0.50 5.84
N THR A 41 5.86 0.37 6.19
CA THR A 41 5.97 1.71 5.59
C THR A 41 6.34 1.64 4.10
N GLU A 42 7.26 0.77 3.71
CA GLU A 42 7.63 0.57 2.31
C GLU A 42 6.44 0.02 1.51
N ALA A 43 5.79 -1.02 2.01
CA ALA A 43 4.61 -1.60 1.37
C ALA A 43 3.44 -0.61 1.25
N TYR A 44 3.23 0.23 2.29
CA TYR A 44 2.22 1.29 2.27
C TYR A 44 2.47 2.31 1.15
N LYS A 45 3.72 2.75 0.96
CA LYS A 45 4.06 3.72 -0.08
C LYS A 45 3.72 3.20 -1.48
N GLU A 46 4.05 1.94 -1.77
CA GLU A 46 3.73 1.31 -3.05
C GLU A 46 2.21 1.19 -3.27
N CYS A 47 1.45 0.82 -2.21
CA CYS A 47 0.00 0.81 -2.28
C CYS A 47 -0.57 2.20 -2.59
N MET A 48 -0.09 3.23 -1.89
CA MET A 48 -0.58 4.59 -2.07
C MET A 48 -0.25 5.14 -3.45
N ALA A 49 0.95 4.90 -3.97
CA ALA A 49 1.33 5.31 -5.33
C ALA A 49 0.35 4.76 -6.37
N ARG A 50 -0.06 3.49 -6.24
CA ARG A 50 -1.03 2.91 -7.17
C ARG A 50 -2.44 3.47 -7.01
N ILE A 51 -2.85 3.80 -5.79
CA ILE A 51 -4.14 4.46 -5.54
C ILE A 51 -4.13 5.84 -6.19
N GLU A 52 -3.06 6.62 -6.03
CA GLU A 52 -2.90 7.94 -6.64
C GLU A 52 -2.94 7.87 -8.17
N GLU A 53 -2.28 6.87 -8.78
CA GLU A 53 -2.37 6.63 -10.23
C GLU A 53 -3.82 6.38 -10.68
N VAL A 54 -4.57 5.57 -9.95
CA VAL A 54 -5.98 5.29 -10.27
C VAL A 54 -6.83 6.55 -10.10
N GLU A 55 -6.63 7.32 -9.03
CA GLU A 55 -7.35 8.58 -8.80
C GLU A 55 -7.09 9.59 -9.92
N ASN A 56 -5.84 9.69 -10.39
CA ASN A 56 -5.49 10.59 -11.48
C ASN A 56 -6.14 10.15 -12.81
N LEU A 57 -6.12 8.84 -13.12
CA LEU A 57 -6.81 8.30 -14.29
C LEU A 57 -8.32 8.57 -14.25
N LEU A 58 -8.96 8.44 -13.08
CA LEU A 58 -10.38 8.75 -12.92
C LEU A 58 -10.66 10.24 -13.17
N LYS A 59 -9.84 11.14 -12.61
CA LYS A 59 -9.95 12.60 -12.84
C LYS A 59 -9.80 12.96 -14.32
N GLU A 60 -8.87 12.32 -15.03
CA GLU A 60 -8.69 12.52 -16.47
C GLU A 60 -9.91 12.07 -17.27
N ILE A 61 -10.49 10.92 -16.92
CA ILE A 61 -11.72 10.42 -17.56
C ILE A 61 -12.89 11.38 -17.33
N ASP A 62 -13.09 11.83 -16.09
CA ASP A 62 -14.17 12.74 -15.74
C ASP A 62 -14.02 14.08 -16.48
N SER A 63 -12.80 14.65 -16.49
CA SER A 63 -12.50 15.90 -17.22
C SER A 63 -12.75 15.77 -18.72
N ASN A 64 -12.44 14.61 -19.33
CA ASN A 64 -12.69 14.36 -20.75
C ASN A 64 -14.17 14.21 -21.08
N ASN A 65 -14.99 13.75 -20.12
CA ASN A 65 -16.43 13.61 -20.30
C ASN A 65 -17.18 14.95 -20.16
N GLU A 66 -16.66 15.91 -19.39
CA GLU A 66 -17.25 17.26 -19.26
C GLU A 66 -16.98 18.16 -20.47
N ASN A 67 -15.93 17.88 -21.25
CA ASN A 67 -15.53 18.65 -22.43
C ASN A 67 -16.13 18.12 -23.76
N LYS A 68 -17.10 17.20 -23.70
CA LYS A 68 -17.68 16.51 -24.85
C LYS A 68 -19.20 16.74 -24.94
#